data_AF-A0A8H7NGA4-F1
#
_entry.id   AF-A0A8H7NGA4-F1
#
_cell.length_a   1.000
_cell.length_b   1.000
_cell.length_c   1.000
_cell.angle_alpha   90.00
_cell.angle_beta   90.00
_cell.angle_gamma   90.00
#
_symmetry.space_group_name_H-M   'P 1'
#
loop_
_entity.id
_entity.type
_entity.pdbx_description
1 polymer ?
#
loop_
_entity_poly.entity_id
_entity_poly.type
_entity_poly.pdbx_seq_one_letter_code
_entity_poly.pdbx_strand_id
1 'polypeptide(L)'
;MAPRIPMLRSALLQRPLYRTARPYSTKAPNPTSQFYKTFTRPIAKVVLGAVLTYQLVYWAWVKLETDEIIADTAETIKDLERKVDEYKNKTASDSKAKGS
;
A
#
# COMPACT_ATOMS: atom_id res chain seq x y z
N MET A 1 28.15 62.14 -40.56
CA MET A 1 28.59 60.73 -40.64
C MET A 1 28.60 60.15 -39.24
N ALA A 2 27.76 59.16 -38.97
CA ALA A 2 27.81 58.33 -37.76
C ALA A 2 27.35 56.91 -38.15
N PRO A 3 28.07 55.83 -37.77
CA PRO A 3 27.72 54.49 -38.21
C PRO A 3 26.56 53.91 -37.38
N ARG A 4 25.54 53.37 -38.04
CA ARG A 4 24.52 52.53 -37.41
C ARG A 4 25.12 51.15 -37.16
N ILE A 5 25.36 50.83 -35.90
CA ILE A 5 25.74 49.49 -35.45
C ILE A 5 24.50 48.59 -35.57
N PRO A 6 24.54 47.47 -36.32
CA PRO A 6 23.46 46.49 -36.28
C PRO A 6 23.58 45.71 -34.96
N MET A 7 22.67 45.93 -34.02
CA MET A 7 22.49 44.97 -32.95
C MET A 7 21.90 43.69 -33.55
N LEU A 8 22.75 42.68 -33.71
CA LEU A 8 22.36 41.29 -33.84
C LEU A 8 21.54 40.93 -32.59
N ARG A 9 20.22 41.03 -32.69
CA ARG A 9 19.30 40.51 -31.67
C ARG A 9 19.38 38.98 -31.74
N SER A 10 20.19 38.41 -30.88
CA SER A 10 20.28 36.98 -30.63
C SER A 10 18.88 36.41 -30.36
N ALA A 11 18.29 35.78 -31.36
CA ALA A 11 17.09 34.98 -31.21
C ALA A 11 17.49 33.65 -30.56
N LEU A 12 17.74 33.68 -29.25
CA LEU A 12 17.77 32.47 -28.44
C LEU A 12 16.35 31.90 -28.40
N LEU A 13 16.08 30.97 -29.32
CA LEU A 13 15.21 29.82 -29.17
C LEU A 13 13.98 30.03 -28.27
N GLN A 14 13.06 30.89 -28.68
CA GLN A 14 11.69 30.82 -28.18
C GLN A 14 11.04 29.59 -28.84
N ARG A 15 11.26 28.39 -28.29
CA ARG A 15 10.46 27.22 -28.61
C ARG A 15 9.12 27.38 -27.89
N PRO A 16 7.99 27.68 -28.57
CA PRO A 16 6.72 27.43 -27.94
C PRO A 16 6.63 25.92 -27.76
N LEU A 17 6.59 25.44 -26.52
CA LEU A 17 6.08 24.12 -26.23
C LEU A 17 4.64 24.12 -26.71
N TYR A 18 4.41 23.65 -27.93
CA TYR A 18 3.08 23.34 -28.44
C TYR A 18 2.53 22.24 -27.54
N ARG A 19 1.84 22.65 -26.48
CA ARG A 19 0.97 21.79 -25.70
C ARG A 19 -0.17 21.44 -26.64
N THR A 20 -0.03 20.33 -27.36
CA THR A 20 -1.12 19.73 -28.13
C THR A 20 -2.20 19.34 -27.13
N ALA A 21 -3.12 20.28 -26.88
CA ALA A 21 -4.36 20.01 -26.19
C ALA A 21 -5.10 19.00 -27.06
N ARG A 22 -5.01 17.71 -26.71
CA ARG A 22 -5.90 16.69 -27.27
C ARG A 22 -7.32 17.22 -27.10
N PRO A 23 -8.15 17.30 -28.15
CA PRO A 23 -9.55 17.59 -27.97
C PRO A 23 -10.14 16.40 -27.23
N TYR A 24 -10.19 16.48 -25.90
CA TYR A 24 -11.09 15.64 -25.14
C TYR A 24 -12.46 15.88 -25.76
N SER A 25 -13.10 14.82 -26.23
CA SER A 25 -14.52 14.84 -26.55
C SER A 25 -15.24 15.35 -25.30
N THR A 26 -15.56 16.65 -25.29
CA THR A 26 -16.27 17.28 -24.19
C THR A 26 -17.73 16.86 -24.32
N LYS A 27 -18.02 15.62 -23.91
CA LYS A 27 -19.38 15.26 -23.50
C LYS A 27 -19.80 16.35 -22.53
N ALA A 28 -20.88 17.06 -22.85
CA ALA A 28 -21.39 18.14 -22.00
C ALA A 28 -21.43 17.64 -20.54
N PRO A 29 -20.82 18.37 -19.60
CA PRO A 29 -20.66 17.87 -18.25
C PRO A 29 -22.05 17.62 -17.65
N ASN A 30 -22.37 16.35 -17.38
CA ASN A 30 -23.62 15.97 -16.77
C ASN A 30 -23.71 16.67 -15.40
N PRO A 31 -24.77 17.46 -15.11
CA PRO A 31 -24.93 18.18 -13.85
C PRO A 31 -24.70 17.31 -12.61
N THR A 32 -25.12 16.04 -12.67
CA THR A 32 -24.92 15.08 -11.57
C THR A 32 -23.44 14.73 -11.36
N SER A 33 -22.68 14.55 -12.44
CA SER A 33 -21.25 14.26 -12.37
C SER A 33 -20.42 15.41 -11.78
N GLN A 34 -20.86 16.65 -11.99
CA GLN A 34 -20.22 17.84 -11.42
C GLN A 34 -20.46 17.93 -9.91
N PHE A 35 -21.68 17.62 -9.46
CA PHE A 35 -22.03 17.59 -8.04
C PHE A 35 -21.17 16.58 -7.26
N TYR A 36 -21.07 15.33 -7.73
CA TYR A 36 -20.26 14.31 -7.06
C TYR A 36 -18.76 14.63 -7.09
N LYS A 37 -18.27 15.27 -8.16
CA LYS A 37 -16.87 15.73 -8.22
C LYS A 37 -16.56 16.83 -7.21
N THR A 38 -17.51 17.73 -6.97
CA THR A 38 -17.27 18.93 -6.16
C THR A 38 -17.49 18.66 -4.68
N PHE A 39 -18.55 17.94 -4.31
CA PHE A 39 -18.92 17.76 -2.92
C PHE A 39 -18.57 16.38 -2.38
N THR A 40 -18.84 15.33 -3.17
CA THR A 40 -18.69 13.96 -2.67
C THR A 40 -17.24 13.47 -2.73
N ARG A 41 -16.48 13.84 -3.76
CA ARG A 41 -15.09 13.39 -3.94
C ARG A 41 -14.15 13.83 -2.81
N PRO A 42 -14.19 15.09 -2.31
CA PRO A 42 -13.38 15.49 -1.17
C PRO A 42 -13.80 14.78 0.12
N ILE A 43 -15.11 14.71 0.38
CA ILE A 43 -15.65 14.06 1.60
C ILE A 43 -15.28 12.58 1.62
N ALA A 44 -15.51 11.86 0.52
CA ALA A 44 -15.14 10.45 0.41
C ALA A 44 -13.64 10.25 0.65
N LYS A 45 -12.78 11.15 0.13
CA LYS A 45 -11.34 11.07 0.33
C LYS A 45 -10.95 11.19 1.82
N VAL A 46 -11.58 12.11 2.54
CA VAL A 46 -11.33 12.31 3.97
C VAL A 46 -11.90 11.15 4.79
N VAL A 47 -13.13 10.70 4.52
CA VAL A 47 -13.75 9.58 5.23
C VAL A 47 -12.94 8.31 5.05
N LEU A 48 -12.53 7.98 3.81
CA LEU A 48 -11.68 6.83 3.54
C LEU A 48 -10.32 6.94 4.25
N GLY A 49 -9.72 8.13 4.23
CA GLY A 49 -8.49 8.38 4.98
C GLY A 49 -8.67 8.22 6.48
N ALA A 50 -9.74 8.78 7.05
CA ALA A 50 -10.04 8.71 8.47
C ALA A 50 -10.31 7.27 8.92
N VAL A 51 -11.12 6.53 8.18
CA VAL A 51 -11.38 5.10 8.45
C VAL A 51 -10.08 4.33 8.36
N LEU A 52 -9.30 4.48 7.27
CA LEU A 52 -8.01 3.79 7.13
C LEU A 52 -7.07 4.10 8.30
N THR A 53 -6.96 5.36 8.71
CA THR A 53 -6.08 5.77 9.81
C THR A 53 -6.54 5.14 11.12
N TYR A 54 -7.86 5.15 11.39
CA TYR A 54 -8.42 4.48 12.56
C TYR A 54 -8.14 2.97 12.54
N GLN A 55 -8.32 2.31 11.39
CA GLN A 55 -8.02 0.88 11.25
C GLN A 55 -6.54 0.58 11.50
N LEU A 56 -5.63 1.42 11.00
CA LEU A 56 -4.19 1.23 11.23
C LEU A 56 -3.79 1.42 12.68
N VAL A 57 -4.36 2.41 13.37
CA VAL A 57 -4.10 2.64 14.81
C VAL A 57 -4.65 1.48 15.64
N TYR A 58 -5.88 1.04 15.36
CA TYR A 58 -6.47 -0.10 16.06
C TYR A 58 -5.70 -1.40 15.79
N TRP A 59 -5.32 -1.64 14.54
CA TRP A 59 -4.51 -2.80 14.17
C TRP A 59 -3.12 -2.76 14.84
N ALA A 60 -2.47 -1.60 14.86
CA ALA A 60 -1.18 -1.43 15.55
C ALA A 60 -1.30 -1.68 17.05
N TRP A 61 -2.38 -1.19 17.68
CA TRP A 61 -2.68 -1.44 19.09
C TRP A 61 -2.82 -2.94 19.37
N VAL A 62 -3.67 -3.63 18.61
CA VAL A 62 -3.88 -5.08 18.76
C VAL A 62 -2.59 -5.87 18.46
N LYS A 63 -1.79 -5.44 17.49
CA LYS A 63 -0.54 -6.11 17.13
C LYS A 63 0.48 -6.05 18.28
N LEU A 64 0.61 -4.89 18.92
CA LEU A 64 1.47 -4.69 20.09
C LEU A 64 1.11 -5.65 21.23
N GLU A 65 -0.19 -5.81 21.52
CA GLU A 65 -0.66 -6.77 22.54
C GLU A 65 -0.40 -8.23 22.14
N THR A 66 -0.47 -8.53 20.84
CA THR A 66 -0.34 -9.92 20.36
C THR A 66 1.12 -10.36 20.22
N ASP A 67 2.08 -9.44 20.11
CA ASP A 67 3.50 -9.77 19.93
C ASP A 67 4.08 -10.55 21.12
N GLU A 68 3.64 -10.27 22.35
CA GLU A 68 4.02 -11.04 23.54
C GLU A 68 3.41 -12.45 23.52
N ILE A 69 2.15 -12.55 23.11
CA ILE A 69 1.40 -13.83 23.10
C ILE A 69 1.94 -14.79 22.03
N ILE A 70 2.36 -14.28 20.87
CA ILE A 70 2.87 -15.12 19.78
C ILE A 70 4.20 -15.77 20.16
N ALA A 71 5.06 -15.06 20.91
CA ALA A 71 6.33 -15.62 21.35
C ALA A 71 6.12 -16.82 22.30
N ASP A 72 5.26 -16.66 23.30
CA ASP A 72 4.96 -17.71 24.28
C ASP A 72 4.25 -18.91 23.65
N THR A 73 3.32 -18.64 22.73
CA THR A 73 2.60 -19.70 22.02
C THR A 73 3.54 -20.50 21.10
N ALA A 74 4.49 -19.84 20.44
CA ALA A 74 5.47 -20.49 19.58
C ALA A 74 6.42 -21.42 20.37
N GLU A 75 6.82 -21.03 21.57
CA GLU A 75 7.63 -21.89 22.46
C GLU A 75 6.82 -23.10 22.93
N THR A 76 5.57 -22.88 23.32
CA THR A 76 4.66 -23.95 23.77
C THR A 76 4.40 -24.96 22.66
N ILE A 77 4.15 -24.49 21.41
CA ILE A 77 3.96 -25.38 20.25
C ILE A 77 5.21 -26.24 20.01
N LYS A 78 6.41 -25.65 20.09
CA LYS A 78 7.67 -26.39 19.94
C LYS A 78 7.84 -27.50 20.98
N ASP A 79 7.47 -27.24 22.22
CA ASP A 79 7.56 -28.23 23.29
C ASP A 79 6.55 -29.37 23.07
N LEU A 80 5.33 -29.04 22.63
CA LEU A 80 4.32 -30.04 22.28
C LEU A 80 4.76 -30.91 21.08
N GLU A 81 5.33 -30.32 20.04
CA GLU A 81 5.86 -31.05 18.88
C GLU A 81 6.94 -32.04 19.30
N ARG A 82 7.86 -31.63 20.18
CA ARG A 82 8.89 -32.51 20.75
C ARG A 82 8.30 -33.70 21.47
N LYS A 83 7.33 -33.47 22.36
CA LYS A 83 6.68 -34.54 23.12
C LYS A 83 5.94 -35.51 22.20
N VAL A 84 5.24 -35.00 21.19
CA VAL A 84 4.55 -35.84 20.20
C VAL A 84 5.53 -36.73 19.44
N ASP A 85 6.64 -36.19 18.98
CA ASP A 85 7.66 -37.00 18.29
C ASP A 85 8.31 -38.02 19.21
N GLU A 86 8.57 -37.68 20.48
CA GLU A 86 9.10 -38.60 21.47
C GLU A 86 8.14 -39.77 21.74
N TYR A 87 6.85 -39.50 21.91
CA TYR A 87 5.82 -40.53 22.06
C TYR A 87 5.67 -41.39 20.79
N LYS A 88 5.71 -40.77 19.60
CA LYS A 88 5.62 -41.49 18.32
C LYS A 88 6.81 -42.43 18.13
N ASN A 89 8.02 -41.98 18.49
CA ASN A 89 9.21 -42.81 18.43
C ASN A 89 9.19 -43.94 19.46
N LYS A 90 8.70 -43.68 20.68
CA LYS A 90 8.58 -44.69 21.75
C LYS A 90 7.55 -45.77 21.41
N THR A 91 6.40 -45.37 20.86
CA THR A 91 5.38 -46.30 20.37
C THR A 91 5.86 -47.09 19.15
N ALA A 92 6.66 -46.48 18.26
CA ALA A 92 7.30 -47.17 17.15
C ALA A 92 8.36 -48.19 17.61
N SER A 93 9.13 -47.90 18.67
CA SER A 93 10.07 -48.86 19.24
C SER A 93 9.37 -50.00 20.00
N ASP A 94 8.30 -49.71 20.74
CA ASP A 94 7.52 -50.72 21.48
C ASP A 94 6.78 -51.67 20.53
N SER A 95 6.22 -51.16 19.44
CA SER A 95 5.61 -51.99 18.40
C SER A 95 6.62 -52.86 17.65
N LYS A 96 7.86 -52.37 17.47
CA LYS A 96 8.97 -53.16 16.89
C LYS A 96 9.47 -54.26 17.85
N ALA A 97 9.46 -54.00 19.15
CA ALA A 97 9.87 -54.97 20.18
C ALA A 97 8.83 -56.09 20.42
N LYS A 98 7.55 -55.84 20.13
CA LYS A 98 6.46 -56.81 20.34
C LYS A 98 6.17 -57.71 19.14
N GLY A 99 6.78 -57.41 17.98
CA GLY A 99 6.61 -58.15 16.72
C GLY A 99 7.84 -58.98 16.29
N SER A 100 8.89 -59.03 17.12
CA SER A 100 10.04 -59.93 16.97
C SER A 100 10.00 -61.03 18.03
#